data_AF-A0A384A1J3-F1
#
_entry.id   AF-A0A384A1J3-F1
#
_cell.length_a   1.000
_cell.length_b   1.000
_cell.length_c   1.000
_cell.angle_alpha   90.00
_cell.angle_beta   90.00
_cell.angle_gamma   90.00
#
_symmetry.space_group_name_H-M   'P 1'
#
loop_
_entity.id
_entity.type
_entity.pdbx_description
1 polymer ?
#
loop_
_entity_poly.entity_id
_entity_poly.type
_entity_poly.pdbx_seq_one_letter_code
_entity_poly.pdbx_strand_id
1 'polypeptide(L)'
;MLYRHGDRSPVKTYPKDPYQEDEWPQGFGQLTKEGMLQHWELGQALRQRYHDFLNTSYHRQEVYVRSTDFDRTLMSAEANLAGLFPPDGMQRFNPNISWQPIPVHTVPIAEDRLLKFPLGPCPRFEQLQNETRRTPEYQNESIQNAQFLDMVANETGLTDLTLETVWNVYDTLFCEQTHGLVLPPWASPQTMQRLSRLKDFSFRFLFGIYEQAEKARLQGGVLLAQIRKNLTLMATTSQLPKLLVYSAHDTTLVALQMALDVYNGEQAPYASCHIFELYQEDTGNFSVEMYFRNESNKAPWPLTLPGCPHRCPLQDFLRLTEPVVPKDWQQECRLASSPADTGELLPASMLAVSQNSLQFISTGLERADALPAILLQGWQSFSWLRRCMVWGEAHPIPRQLIFHPERYSSPSGNAPLLILRENKSNWGRTVLSSHHQVFQLTRWYKPPLGASLSTYTLGPSLLTSTRTPVLSVTALLDQCHLKA
;
A
#
# COMPACT_ATOMS: atom_id res chain seq x y z
N MET A 1 -6.50 15.71 -1.38
CA MET A 1 -7.10 14.83 -2.42
C MET A 1 -6.36 13.52 -2.47
N LEU A 2 -7.03 12.46 -2.90
CA LEU A 2 -6.52 11.11 -3.09
C LEU A 2 -6.99 10.62 -4.47
N TYR A 3 -6.13 10.02 -5.28
CA TYR A 3 -6.53 9.42 -6.56
C TYR A 3 -5.91 8.05 -6.83
N ARG A 4 -6.64 7.23 -7.59
CA ARG A 4 -6.10 6.05 -8.28
C ARG A 4 -5.15 6.51 -9.39
N HIS A 5 -4.15 5.72 -9.71
CA HIS A 5 -3.38 5.87 -10.95
C HIS A 5 -4.25 5.76 -12.22
N GLY A 6 -3.68 6.14 -13.35
CA GLY A 6 -4.29 6.02 -14.66
C GLY A 6 -4.31 4.59 -15.19
N ASP A 7 -4.79 4.45 -16.43
CA ASP A 7 -4.76 3.21 -17.20
C ASP A 7 -3.36 2.57 -17.29
N ARG A 8 -3.34 1.23 -17.30
CA ARG A 8 -2.14 0.42 -17.15
C ARG A 8 -2.28 -0.95 -17.81
N SER A 9 -1.14 -1.62 -18.01
CA SER A 9 -1.12 -3.07 -18.28
C SER A 9 -1.65 -3.90 -17.08
N PRO A 10 -2.05 -5.17 -17.28
CA PRO A 10 -2.38 -6.09 -16.20
C PRO A 10 -1.25 -6.14 -15.16
N VAL A 11 -1.55 -6.27 -13.86
CA VAL A 11 -0.48 -6.45 -12.85
C VAL A 11 0.18 -7.83 -12.91
N LYS A 12 -0.44 -8.77 -13.63
CA LYS A 12 -0.02 -10.12 -14.01
C LYS A 12 -1.13 -10.73 -14.87
N THR A 13 -0.90 -11.93 -15.39
CA THR A 13 -1.92 -12.73 -16.10
C THR A 13 -2.11 -14.13 -15.51
N TYR A 14 -3.00 -14.93 -16.10
CA TYR A 14 -3.33 -16.30 -15.76
C TYR A 14 -2.66 -17.34 -16.71
N PRO A 15 -2.44 -18.60 -16.28
CA PRO A 15 -1.59 -19.56 -17.02
C PRO A 15 -2.01 -19.93 -18.45
N LYS A 16 -3.27 -19.69 -18.85
CA LYS A 16 -3.79 -19.97 -20.20
C LYS A 16 -4.00 -18.74 -21.08
N ASP A 17 -3.65 -17.54 -20.60
CA ASP A 17 -3.73 -16.32 -21.40
C ASP A 17 -2.69 -16.34 -22.54
N PRO A 18 -3.07 -16.05 -23.80
CA PRO A 18 -2.09 -15.79 -24.86
C PRO A 18 -1.26 -14.49 -24.63
N TYR A 19 -1.78 -13.49 -23.92
CA TYR A 19 -1.20 -12.14 -23.82
C TYR A 19 -0.21 -11.97 -22.65
N GLN A 20 0.88 -12.73 -22.72
CA GLN A 20 1.99 -12.69 -21.75
C GLN A 20 2.74 -11.34 -21.74
N GLU A 21 3.69 -11.18 -20.80
CA GLU A 21 4.32 -9.89 -20.48
C GLU A 21 4.97 -9.17 -21.68
N ASP A 22 5.43 -9.90 -22.68
CA ASP A 22 6.07 -9.41 -23.89
C ASP A 22 5.11 -8.77 -24.92
N GLU A 23 3.81 -9.04 -24.85
CA GLU A 23 2.78 -8.32 -25.61
C GLU A 23 2.52 -6.91 -25.02
N TRP A 24 2.95 -6.63 -23.79
CA TRP A 24 2.77 -5.35 -23.12
C TRP A 24 4.03 -4.47 -23.29
N PRO A 25 3.98 -3.31 -23.98
CA PRO A 25 5.18 -2.57 -24.38
C PRO A 25 6.10 -2.05 -23.24
N GLN A 26 5.63 -2.11 -22.00
CA GLN A 26 6.39 -1.76 -20.78
C GLN A 26 6.49 -2.93 -19.78
N GLY A 27 5.95 -4.11 -20.08
CA GLY A 27 5.73 -5.20 -19.13
C GLY A 27 4.48 -5.01 -18.24
N PHE A 28 4.33 -5.85 -17.21
CA PHE A 28 3.13 -5.86 -16.36
C PHE A 28 3.11 -4.75 -15.29
N GLY A 29 1.91 -4.28 -14.96
CA GLY A 29 1.63 -3.32 -13.90
C GLY A 29 2.07 -1.88 -14.17
N GLN A 30 2.37 -1.53 -15.43
CA GLN A 30 2.97 -0.26 -15.85
C GLN A 30 1.95 0.72 -16.44
N LEU A 31 2.16 2.02 -16.21
CA LEU A 31 1.26 3.09 -16.68
C LEU A 31 1.36 3.25 -18.20
N THR A 32 0.22 3.27 -18.88
CA THR A 32 0.14 3.43 -20.34
C THR A 32 0.19 4.91 -20.74
N LYS A 33 0.30 5.18 -22.04
CA LYS A 33 0.16 6.54 -22.58
C LYS A 33 -1.22 7.14 -22.31
N GLU A 34 -2.24 6.29 -22.28
CA GLU A 34 -3.62 6.66 -21.91
C GLU A 34 -3.69 7.01 -20.42
N GLY A 35 -3.06 6.22 -19.55
CA GLY A 35 -2.97 6.55 -18.11
C GLY A 35 -2.23 7.85 -17.80
N MET A 36 -1.20 8.19 -18.60
CA MET A 36 -0.54 9.50 -18.54
C MET A 36 -1.51 10.64 -18.95
N LEU A 37 -2.24 10.47 -20.05
CA LEU A 37 -3.20 11.46 -20.56
C LEU A 37 -4.32 11.71 -19.53
N GLN A 38 -4.93 10.65 -19.00
CA GLN A 38 -5.97 10.72 -17.98
C GLN A 38 -5.54 11.51 -16.74
N HIS A 39 -4.29 11.33 -16.28
CA HIS A 39 -3.77 12.10 -15.15
C HIS A 39 -3.48 13.56 -15.49
N TRP A 40 -2.98 13.85 -16.69
CA TRP A 40 -2.78 15.21 -17.18
C TRP A 40 -4.10 15.98 -17.34
N GLU A 41 -5.15 15.33 -17.86
CA GLU A 41 -6.51 15.86 -17.91
C GLU A 41 -7.11 16.09 -16.52
N LEU A 42 -6.94 15.13 -15.59
CA LEU A 42 -7.28 15.34 -14.17
C LEU A 42 -6.52 16.56 -13.62
N GLY A 43 -5.25 16.74 -13.98
CA GLY A 43 -4.43 17.89 -13.55
C GLY A 43 -5.02 19.22 -13.99
N GLN A 44 -5.42 19.32 -15.26
CA GLN A 44 -6.09 20.50 -15.81
C GLN A 44 -7.47 20.75 -15.17
N ALA A 45 -8.27 19.70 -14.95
CA ALA A 45 -9.58 19.82 -14.29
C ALA A 45 -9.44 20.33 -12.84
N LEU A 46 -8.39 19.89 -12.12
CA LEU A 46 -8.05 20.39 -10.79
C LEU A 46 -7.50 21.83 -10.86
N ARG A 47 -6.69 22.19 -11.88
CA ARG A 47 -6.24 23.57 -12.09
C ARG A 47 -7.42 24.51 -12.31
N GLN A 48 -8.43 24.09 -13.08
CA GLN A 48 -9.64 24.85 -13.31
C GLN A 48 -10.47 24.99 -12.01
N ARG A 49 -10.67 23.90 -11.24
CA ARG A 49 -11.42 23.95 -9.98
C ARG A 49 -10.77 24.86 -8.94
N TYR A 50 -9.43 24.92 -8.88
CA TYR A 50 -8.69 25.65 -7.85
C TYR A 50 -7.96 26.91 -8.37
N HIS A 51 -8.38 27.48 -9.50
CA HIS A 51 -7.64 28.60 -10.13
C HIS A 51 -7.52 29.84 -9.24
N ASP A 52 -8.53 30.13 -8.41
CA ASP A 52 -8.54 31.24 -7.42
C ASP A 52 -7.85 30.87 -6.09
N PHE A 53 -7.69 29.58 -5.78
CA PHE A 53 -7.15 29.09 -4.50
C PHE A 53 -5.63 28.84 -4.56
N LEU A 54 -5.17 28.30 -5.70
CA LEU A 54 -3.78 27.98 -5.96
C LEU A 54 -3.19 28.99 -6.95
N ASN A 55 -1.98 29.46 -6.66
CA ASN A 55 -1.23 30.31 -7.59
C ASN A 55 -1.04 29.62 -8.95
N THR A 56 -0.95 30.41 -10.03
CA THR A 56 -0.70 29.91 -11.39
C THR A 56 0.67 29.24 -11.52
N SER A 57 1.66 29.72 -10.75
CA SER A 57 2.98 29.10 -10.61
C SER A 57 3.00 28.10 -9.46
N TYR A 58 3.85 27.07 -9.55
CA TYR A 58 4.06 26.12 -8.45
C TYR A 58 4.82 26.78 -7.30
N HIS A 59 4.32 26.64 -6.06
CA HIS A 59 5.03 27.05 -4.85
C HIS A 59 5.21 25.89 -3.86
N ARG A 60 6.46 25.55 -3.55
CA ARG A 60 6.88 24.45 -2.65
C ARG A 60 6.47 24.56 -1.17
N GLN A 61 5.73 25.61 -0.82
CA GLN A 61 5.12 25.82 0.50
C GLN A 61 3.60 25.61 0.46
N GLU A 62 2.98 25.70 -0.72
CA GLU A 62 1.54 25.55 -0.92
C GLU A 62 1.13 24.14 -1.37
N VAL A 63 2.06 23.34 -1.89
CA VAL A 63 1.78 22.02 -2.47
C VAL A 63 2.72 20.96 -1.93
N TYR A 64 2.17 19.84 -1.47
CA TYR A 64 2.90 18.61 -1.14
C TYR A 64 2.23 17.39 -1.76
N VAL A 65 3.03 16.50 -2.35
CA VAL A 65 2.57 15.30 -3.04
C VAL A 65 3.26 14.06 -2.48
N ARG A 66 2.50 13.03 -2.13
CA ARG A 66 3.00 11.70 -1.78
C ARG A 66 2.38 10.64 -2.68
N SER A 67 3.19 9.71 -3.16
CA SER A 67 2.77 8.53 -3.91
C SER A 67 3.03 7.25 -3.10
N THR A 68 2.38 6.14 -3.44
CA THR A 68 2.92 4.80 -3.16
C THR A 68 4.12 4.53 -4.07
N ASP A 69 5.03 3.68 -3.61
CA ASP A 69 6.28 3.32 -4.28
C ASP A 69 6.05 2.30 -5.41
N PHE A 70 5.30 2.71 -6.43
CA PHE A 70 5.13 1.98 -7.69
C PHE A 70 5.25 2.97 -8.85
N ASP A 71 5.92 2.56 -9.93
CA ASP A 71 6.12 3.37 -11.14
C ASP A 71 4.81 4.02 -11.62
N ARG A 72 3.74 3.22 -11.71
CA ARG A 72 2.43 3.70 -12.18
C ARG A 72 1.80 4.81 -11.33
N THR A 73 2.03 4.84 -10.02
CA THR A 73 1.50 5.91 -9.14
C THR A 73 2.43 7.11 -9.11
N LEU A 74 3.76 6.90 -9.14
CA LEU A 74 4.74 7.98 -9.31
C LEU A 74 4.52 8.74 -10.63
N MET A 75 4.49 8.03 -11.76
CA MET A 75 4.25 8.60 -13.09
C MET A 75 2.87 9.25 -13.23
N SER A 76 1.84 8.69 -12.57
CA SER A 76 0.51 9.32 -12.50
C SER A 76 0.55 10.66 -11.77
N ALA A 77 1.31 10.76 -10.67
CA ALA A 77 1.50 12.01 -9.94
C ALA A 77 2.27 13.05 -10.79
N GLU A 78 3.31 12.64 -11.51
CA GLU A 78 4.09 13.51 -12.38
C GLU A 78 3.26 14.04 -13.58
N ALA A 79 2.50 13.18 -14.25
CA ALA A 79 1.60 13.57 -15.32
C ALA A 79 0.48 14.52 -14.83
N ASN A 80 -0.05 14.25 -13.63
CA ASN A 80 -1.04 15.12 -12.98
C ASN A 80 -0.48 16.51 -12.63
N LEU A 81 0.74 16.56 -12.11
CA LEU A 81 1.46 17.80 -11.82
C LEU A 81 1.79 18.59 -13.09
N ALA A 82 2.09 17.92 -14.21
CA ALA A 82 2.30 18.56 -15.51
C ALA A 82 1.03 19.25 -16.05
N GLY A 83 -0.16 18.69 -15.76
CA GLY A 83 -1.45 19.31 -16.10
C GLY A 83 -1.90 20.39 -15.11
N LEU A 84 -1.51 20.25 -13.84
CA LEU A 84 -1.90 21.15 -12.76
C LEU A 84 -1.03 22.42 -12.68
N PHE A 85 0.28 22.31 -12.96
CA PHE A 85 1.26 23.41 -12.88
C PHE A 85 2.15 23.51 -14.14
N PRO A 86 1.57 23.70 -15.34
CA PRO A 86 2.37 24.01 -16.54
C PRO A 86 3.20 25.28 -16.29
N PRO A 87 4.52 25.26 -16.54
CA PRO A 87 5.39 26.38 -16.19
C PRO A 87 5.10 27.61 -17.04
N ASP A 88 5.20 28.78 -16.43
CA ASP A 88 5.13 30.06 -17.11
C ASP A 88 6.17 31.05 -16.57
N GLY A 89 6.48 32.08 -17.37
CA GLY A 89 7.50 33.09 -17.05
C GLY A 89 8.80 32.49 -16.52
N MET A 90 9.19 32.89 -15.32
CA MET A 90 10.45 32.47 -14.67
C MET A 90 10.50 30.98 -14.29
N GLN A 91 9.39 30.22 -14.34
CA GLN A 91 9.40 28.76 -14.10
C GLN A 91 9.75 27.95 -15.35
N ARG A 92 9.77 28.56 -16.55
CA ARG A 92 10.25 27.89 -17.78
C ARG A 92 11.77 27.86 -17.83
N PHE A 93 12.35 26.79 -17.28
CA PHE A 93 13.80 26.55 -17.36
C PHE A 93 14.29 26.26 -18.80
N ASN A 94 13.39 25.88 -19.71
CA ASN A 94 13.66 25.66 -21.13
C ASN A 94 12.43 26.09 -21.95
N PRO A 95 12.56 26.98 -22.96
CA PRO A 95 11.41 27.48 -23.73
C PRO A 95 10.72 26.40 -24.59
N ASN A 96 11.40 25.28 -24.87
CA ASN A 96 10.86 24.17 -25.66
C ASN A 96 10.17 23.09 -24.81
N ILE A 97 10.07 23.28 -23.49
CA ILE A 97 9.54 22.27 -22.54
C ILE A 97 8.45 22.90 -21.67
N SER A 98 7.19 22.57 -21.94
CA SER A 98 6.01 22.99 -21.15
C SER A 98 5.81 22.13 -19.90
N TRP A 99 6.89 21.79 -19.19
CA TRP A 99 6.91 20.97 -17.98
C TRP A 99 7.96 21.49 -17.00
N GLN A 100 7.74 21.30 -15.70
CA GLN A 100 8.71 21.62 -14.65
C GLN A 100 8.79 20.48 -13.61
N PRO A 101 9.98 20.21 -13.03
CA PRO A 101 10.14 19.21 -12.00
C PRO A 101 9.47 19.66 -10.69
N ILE A 102 8.49 18.89 -10.23
CA ILE A 102 7.81 19.08 -8.94
C ILE A 102 8.00 17.80 -8.11
N PRO A 103 8.46 17.88 -6.85
CA PRO A 103 8.80 16.69 -6.07
C PRO A 103 7.57 15.86 -5.70
N VAL A 104 7.61 14.58 -6.09
CA VAL A 104 6.72 13.53 -5.61
C VAL A 104 7.46 12.74 -4.52
N HIS A 105 6.93 12.73 -3.31
CA HIS A 105 7.54 11.99 -2.19
C HIS A 105 6.98 10.56 -2.12
N THR A 106 7.77 9.60 -1.64
CA THR A 106 7.28 8.24 -1.35
C THR A 106 8.03 7.61 -0.18
N VAL A 107 7.63 6.40 0.21
CA VAL A 107 8.31 5.52 1.18
C VAL A 107 8.28 4.10 0.64
N PRO A 108 9.28 3.24 0.92
CA PRO A 108 9.38 1.90 0.35
C PRO A 108 8.09 1.07 0.50
N ILE A 109 7.76 0.23 -0.50
CA ILE A 109 6.56 -0.62 -0.51
C ILE A 109 6.32 -1.36 0.82
N ALA A 110 7.39 -1.89 1.43
CA ALA A 110 7.32 -2.64 2.69
C ALA A 110 7.09 -1.76 3.94
N GLU A 111 7.34 -0.46 3.85
CA GLU A 111 7.25 0.53 4.92
C GLU A 111 6.00 1.42 4.83
N ASP A 112 5.29 1.42 3.69
CA ASP A 112 4.05 2.22 3.57
C ASP A 112 2.97 1.70 4.54
N ARG A 113 2.52 2.59 5.43
CA ARG A 113 1.43 2.36 6.39
C ARG A 113 0.30 3.40 6.24
N LEU A 114 0.18 4.02 5.06
CA LEU A 114 -0.74 5.12 4.80
C LEU A 114 -1.51 4.99 3.47
N LEU A 115 -0.89 4.51 2.39
CA LEU A 115 -1.51 4.48 1.06
C LEU A 115 -1.57 3.09 0.37
N LYS A 116 -0.69 2.12 0.69
CA LYS A 116 -0.82 0.74 0.19
C LYS A 116 -1.87 0.00 1.05
N PHE A 117 -3.01 -0.33 0.47
CA PHE A 117 -4.06 -1.14 1.12
C PHE A 117 -4.26 -2.49 0.41
N PRO A 118 -4.57 -3.58 1.14
CA PRO A 118 -4.72 -3.64 2.60
C PRO A 118 -3.38 -3.51 3.36
N LEU A 119 -3.44 -2.92 4.54
CA LEU A 119 -2.34 -2.81 5.50
C LEU A 119 -2.08 -4.16 6.17
N GLY A 120 -0.80 -4.50 6.33
CA GLY A 120 -0.35 -5.69 7.05
C GLY A 120 1.12 -5.64 7.46
N PRO A 121 1.60 -6.65 8.22
CA PRO A 121 0.82 -7.74 8.81
C PRO A 121 -0.13 -7.23 9.90
N CYS A 122 -1.34 -7.80 9.98
CA CYS A 122 -2.35 -7.37 10.96
C CYS A 122 -3.27 -8.56 11.35
N PRO A 123 -2.86 -9.37 12.34
CA PRO A 123 -3.57 -10.60 12.71
C PRO A 123 -5.08 -10.43 12.99
N ARG A 124 -5.52 -9.34 13.64
CA ARG A 124 -6.96 -9.09 13.86
C ARG A 124 -7.72 -8.85 12.55
N PHE A 125 -7.11 -8.19 11.55
CA PHE A 125 -7.72 -8.02 10.23
C PHE A 125 -7.78 -9.33 9.42
N GLU A 126 -6.80 -10.22 9.59
CA GLU A 126 -6.83 -11.58 9.05
C GLU A 126 -7.92 -12.43 9.72
N GLN A 127 -8.11 -12.28 11.04
CA GLN A 127 -9.23 -12.89 11.76
C GLN A 127 -10.58 -12.38 11.26
N LEU A 128 -10.75 -11.06 11.12
CA LEU A 128 -11.99 -10.45 10.60
C LEU A 128 -12.34 -10.94 9.19
N GLN A 129 -11.37 -11.14 8.31
CA GLN A 129 -11.60 -11.77 6.99
C GLN A 129 -12.08 -13.22 7.14
N ASN A 130 -11.47 -14.01 8.02
CA ASN A 130 -11.91 -15.38 8.31
C ASN A 130 -13.32 -15.45 8.92
N GLU A 131 -13.71 -14.45 9.72
CA GLU A 131 -15.06 -14.31 10.27
C GLU A 131 -16.04 -13.86 9.17
N THR A 132 -15.62 -12.97 8.27
CA THR A 132 -16.40 -12.57 7.07
C THR A 132 -16.72 -13.77 6.18
N ARG A 133 -15.75 -14.67 5.94
CA ARG A 133 -15.97 -15.92 5.16
C ARG A 133 -17.07 -16.82 5.74
N ARG A 134 -17.41 -16.70 7.03
CA ARG A 134 -18.46 -17.48 7.71
C ARG A 134 -19.84 -16.82 7.66
N THR A 135 -19.94 -15.57 7.18
CA THR A 135 -21.23 -14.87 7.07
C THR A 135 -22.17 -15.51 6.04
N PRO A 136 -23.50 -15.41 6.23
CA PRO A 136 -24.46 -15.83 5.21
C PRO A 136 -24.31 -15.11 3.87
N GLU A 137 -23.90 -13.83 3.87
CA GLU A 137 -23.65 -13.07 2.63
C GLU A 137 -22.52 -13.71 1.80
N TYR A 138 -21.36 -13.96 2.42
CA TYR A 138 -20.24 -14.60 1.73
C TYR A 138 -20.54 -16.05 1.31
N GLN A 139 -21.19 -16.84 2.19
CA GLN A 139 -21.55 -18.22 1.88
C GLN A 139 -22.55 -18.30 0.71
N ASN A 140 -23.57 -17.42 0.68
CA ASN A 140 -24.53 -17.37 -0.42
C ASN A 140 -23.87 -16.97 -1.74
N GLU A 141 -23.03 -15.94 -1.76
CA GLU A 141 -22.31 -15.53 -2.97
C GLU A 141 -21.39 -16.67 -3.46
N SER A 142 -20.72 -17.38 -2.54
CA SER A 142 -19.85 -18.51 -2.89
C SER A 142 -20.62 -19.68 -3.48
N ILE A 143 -21.80 -20.01 -2.94
CA ILE A 143 -22.66 -21.09 -3.44
C ILE A 143 -23.25 -20.72 -4.81
N GLN A 144 -23.73 -19.48 -4.98
CA GLN A 144 -24.32 -19.02 -6.25
C GLN A 144 -23.31 -18.92 -7.39
N ASN A 145 -22.03 -18.77 -7.09
CA ASN A 145 -20.95 -18.62 -8.07
C ASN A 145 -20.02 -19.83 -8.20
N ALA A 146 -20.17 -20.90 -7.41
CA ALA A 146 -19.29 -22.07 -7.44
C ALA A 146 -19.03 -22.59 -8.87
N GLN A 147 -20.09 -23.00 -9.59
CA GLN A 147 -19.98 -23.50 -10.97
C GLN A 147 -19.37 -22.48 -11.96
N PHE A 148 -19.50 -21.18 -11.68
CA PHE A 148 -18.90 -20.13 -12.50
C PHE A 148 -17.41 -19.97 -12.20
N LEU A 149 -17.01 -20.02 -10.93
CA LEU A 149 -15.60 -20.06 -10.53
C LEU A 149 -14.92 -21.34 -11.03
N ASP A 150 -15.59 -22.50 -10.97
CA ASP A 150 -15.09 -23.76 -11.55
C ASP A 150 -14.85 -23.63 -13.06
N MET A 151 -15.77 -23.00 -13.80
CA MET A 151 -15.61 -22.74 -15.24
C MET A 151 -14.42 -21.81 -15.50
N VAL A 152 -14.35 -20.66 -14.81
CA VAL A 152 -13.25 -19.70 -15.00
C VAL A 152 -11.90 -20.31 -14.57
N ALA A 153 -11.85 -21.13 -13.51
CA ALA A 153 -10.65 -21.86 -13.10
C ALA A 153 -10.15 -22.81 -14.20
N ASN A 154 -11.07 -23.59 -14.80
CA ASN A 154 -10.75 -24.47 -15.92
C ASN A 154 -10.28 -23.71 -17.16
N GLU A 155 -10.93 -22.61 -17.53
CA GLU A 155 -10.57 -21.79 -18.71
C GLU A 155 -9.26 -21.00 -18.51
N THR A 156 -8.97 -20.55 -17.29
CA THR A 156 -7.74 -19.79 -16.96
C THR A 156 -6.54 -20.66 -16.59
N GLY A 157 -6.77 -21.90 -16.15
CA GLY A 157 -5.73 -22.80 -15.62
C GLY A 157 -5.34 -22.51 -14.16
N LEU A 158 -6.14 -21.74 -13.42
CA LEU A 158 -5.91 -21.42 -12.02
C LEU A 158 -6.47 -22.52 -11.09
N THR A 159 -5.69 -22.95 -10.09
CA THR A 159 -6.05 -24.06 -9.19
C THR A 159 -6.69 -23.64 -7.87
N ASP A 160 -6.72 -22.34 -7.56
CA ASP A 160 -7.24 -21.76 -6.31
C ASP A 160 -7.97 -20.44 -6.60
N LEU A 161 -9.03 -20.54 -7.41
CA LEU A 161 -9.87 -19.40 -7.80
C LEU A 161 -11.04 -19.25 -6.83
N THR A 162 -11.10 -18.12 -6.13
CA THR A 162 -12.10 -17.82 -5.11
C THR A 162 -12.73 -16.45 -5.38
N LEU A 163 -13.77 -16.09 -4.61
CA LEU A 163 -14.33 -14.72 -4.60
C LEU A 163 -13.29 -13.64 -4.30
N GLU A 164 -12.17 -14.00 -3.67
CA GLU A 164 -11.08 -13.10 -3.28
C GLU A 164 -9.95 -13.02 -4.32
N THR A 165 -9.85 -14.00 -5.22
CA THR A 165 -8.81 -14.07 -6.26
C THR A 165 -9.35 -13.89 -7.68
N VAL A 166 -10.67 -13.98 -7.90
CA VAL A 166 -11.31 -13.78 -9.21
C VAL A 166 -11.11 -12.37 -9.81
N TRP A 167 -10.86 -11.35 -8.99
CA TRP A 167 -10.51 -10.02 -9.49
C TRP A 167 -9.24 -9.99 -10.34
N ASN A 168 -8.30 -10.92 -10.13
CA ASN A 168 -7.08 -10.99 -10.93
C ASN A 168 -7.41 -11.31 -12.39
N VAL A 169 -8.35 -12.24 -12.61
CA VAL A 169 -8.84 -12.62 -13.95
C VAL A 169 -9.61 -11.46 -14.60
N TYR A 170 -10.44 -10.76 -13.82
CA TYR A 170 -11.13 -9.56 -14.30
C TYR A 170 -10.15 -8.46 -14.72
N ASP A 171 -9.12 -8.20 -13.90
CA ASP A 171 -8.14 -7.14 -14.15
C ASP A 171 -7.35 -7.38 -15.44
N THR A 172 -6.95 -8.63 -15.72
CA THR A 172 -6.26 -9.00 -16.97
C THR A 172 -7.17 -8.75 -18.18
N LEU A 173 -8.35 -9.40 -18.22
CA LEU A 173 -9.29 -9.28 -19.34
C LEU A 173 -9.82 -7.85 -19.54
N PHE A 174 -9.94 -7.07 -18.46
CA PHE A 174 -10.32 -5.66 -18.54
C PHE A 174 -9.22 -4.83 -19.22
N CYS A 175 -7.97 -5.00 -18.82
CA CYS A 175 -6.86 -4.29 -19.45
C CYS A 175 -6.69 -4.71 -20.92
N GLU A 176 -6.77 -6.01 -21.22
CA GLU A 176 -6.79 -6.56 -22.60
C GLU A 176 -7.89 -5.86 -23.44
N GLN A 177 -9.13 -5.83 -22.94
CA GLN A 177 -10.28 -5.25 -23.62
C GLN A 177 -10.11 -3.73 -23.85
N THR A 178 -9.62 -3.00 -22.84
CA THR A 178 -9.34 -1.57 -22.96
C THR A 178 -8.27 -1.27 -24.01
N HIS A 179 -7.31 -2.19 -24.20
CA HIS A 179 -6.25 -2.07 -25.21
C HIS A 179 -6.63 -2.65 -26.59
N GLY A 180 -7.87 -3.14 -26.76
CA GLY A 180 -8.37 -3.68 -28.03
C GLY A 180 -7.85 -5.08 -28.38
N LEU A 181 -7.30 -5.81 -27.42
CA LEU A 181 -6.91 -7.22 -27.59
C LEU A 181 -8.17 -8.12 -27.68
N VAL A 182 -8.03 -9.27 -28.34
CA VAL A 182 -9.15 -10.17 -28.63
C VAL A 182 -9.31 -11.17 -27.49
N LEU A 183 -10.25 -10.88 -26.59
CA LEU A 183 -10.54 -11.75 -25.45
C LEU A 183 -10.87 -13.19 -25.89
N PRO A 184 -10.47 -14.21 -25.10
CA PRO A 184 -10.77 -15.60 -25.42
C PRO A 184 -12.30 -15.89 -25.43
N PRO A 185 -12.79 -16.88 -26.19
CA PRO A 185 -14.23 -17.06 -26.42
C PRO A 185 -15.11 -17.25 -25.18
N TRP A 186 -14.54 -17.74 -24.07
CA TRP A 186 -15.25 -17.89 -22.79
C TRP A 186 -15.48 -16.56 -22.07
N ALA A 187 -14.66 -15.54 -22.33
CA ALA A 187 -14.72 -14.19 -21.75
C ALA A 187 -15.78 -13.30 -22.44
N SER A 188 -16.97 -13.86 -22.66
CA SER A 188 -18.13 -13.17 -23.23
C SER A 188 -18.51 -11.90 -22.44
N PRO A 189 -19.28 -10.95 -23.02
CA PRO A 189 -19.77 -9.78 -22.28
C PRO A 189 -20.56 -10.12 -21.00
N GLN A 190 -21.21 -11.28 -20.97
CA GLN A 190 -21.94 -11.78 -19.81
C GLN A 190 -20.98 -12.33 -18.75
N THR A 191 -19.93 -13.03 -19.17
CA THR A 191 -18.80 -13.46 -18.33
C THR A 191 -18.11 -12.25 -17.70
N MET A 192 -17.77 -11.24 -18.50
CA MET A 192 -17.11 -10.00 -18.06
C MET A 192 -17.98 -9.20 -17.07
N GLN A 193 -19.29 -9.10 -17.31
CA GLN A 193 -20.20 -8.47 -16.34
C GLN A 193 -20.23 -9.23 -15.01
N ARG A 194 -20.24 -10.57 -15.03
CA ARG A 194 -20.22 -11.39 -13.80
C ARG A 194 -18.88 -11.30 -13.08
N LEU A 195 -17.76 -11.38 -13.79
CA LEU A 195 -16.42 -11.15 -13.24
C LEU A 195 -16.30 -9.77 -12.56
N SER A 196 -16.83 -8.71 -13.18
CA SER A 196 -16.84 -7.37 -12.57
C SER A 196 -17.60 -7.36 -11.24
N ARG A 197 -18.81 -7.92 -11.18
CA ARG A 197 -19.59 -8.01 -9.94
C ARG A 197 -18.87 -8.78 -8.82
N LEU A 198 -18.17 -9.87 -9.15
CA LEU A 198 -17.40 -10.62 -8.15
C LEU A 198 -16.14 -9.87 -7.70
N LYS A 199 -15.50 -9.10 -8.58
CA LYS A 199 -14.44 -8.15 -8.20
C LYS A 199 -14.97 -7.05 -7.26
N ASP A 200 -16.17 -6.50 -7.51
CA ASP A 200 -16.78 -5.50 -6.62
C ASP A 200 -17.20 -6.11 -5.27
N PHE A 201 -17.67 -7.37 -5.28
CA PHE A 201 -17.85 -8.15 -4.07
C PHE A 201 -16.53 -8.37 -3.30
N SER A 202 -15.40 -8.61 -3.98
CA SER A 202 -14.10 -8.77 -3.32
C SER A 202 -13.65 -7.52 -2.55
N PHE A 203 -13.98 -6.32 -3.06
CA PHE A 203 -13.79 -5.06 -2.36
C PHE A 203 -14.68 -4.94 -1.12
N ARG A 204 -15.97 -5.31 -1.22
CA ARG A 204 -16.89 -5.39 -0.07
C ARG A 204 -16.39 -6.38 0.98
N PHE A 205 -15.90 -7.54 0.57
CA PHE A 205 -15.32 -8.56 1.45
C PHE A 205 -14.12 -8.04 2.23
N LEU A 206 -13.18 -7.34 1.57
CA LEU A 206 -11.98 -6.81 2.22
C LEU A 206 -12.32 -5.79 3.31
N PHE A 207 -13.22 -4.84 3.04
CA PHE A 207 -13.40 -3.66 3.91
C PHE A 207 -14.75 -3.55 4.63
N GLY A 208 -15.74 -4.38 4.29
CA GLY A 208 -17.09 -4.37 4.87
C GLY A 208 -17.67 -5.78 5.05
N ILE A 209 -18.98 -5.96 4.82
CA ILE A 209 -19.80 -7.18 5.07
C ILE A 209 -19.89 -7.58 6.56
N TYR A 210 -18.76 -7.71 7.25
CA TYR A 210 -18.66 -8.06 8.66
C TYR A 210 -17.72 -7.08 9.38
N GLU A 211 -18.17 -6.55 10.52
CA GLU A 211 -17.45 -5.55 11.35
C GLU A 211 -16.76 -4.44 10.56
N GLN A 212 -17.50 -3.80 9.62
CA GLN A 212 -16.98 -2.72 8.77
C GLN A 212 -16.30 -1.61 9.57
N ALA A 213 -16.82 -1.27 10.75
CA ALA A 213 -16.21 -0.27 11.62
C ALA A 213 -14.84 -0.72 12.16
N GLU A 214 -14.68 -1.98 12.59
CA GLU A 214 -13.39 -2.49 13.06
C GLU A 214 -12.40 -2.67 11.89
N LYS A 215 -12.88 -3.20 10.76
CA LYS A 215 -12.09 -3.24 9.51
C LYS A 215 -11.61 -1.86 9.10
N ALA A 216 -12.45 -0.83 9.19
CA ALA A 216 -12.07 0.55 8.91
C ALA A 216 -10.94 1.01 9.83
N ARG A 217 -11.03 0.79 11.15
CA ARG A 217 -9.96 1.14 12.12
C ARG A 217 -8.61 0.51 11.74
N LEU A 218 -8.62 -0.74 11.29
CA LEU A 218 -7.42 -1.48 10.88
C LEU A 218 -6.96 -1.15 9.45
N GLN A 219 -7.78 -0.46 8.64
CA GLN A 219 -7.54 -0.17 7.23
C GLN A 219 -7.72 1.33 6.94
N GLY A 220 -8.71 1.74 6.14
CA GLY A 220 -8.85 3.12 5.64
C GLY A 220 -8.98 4.20 6.71
N GLY A 221 -9.36 3.81 7.94
CA GLY A 221 -9.32 4.62 9.15
C GLY A 221 -7.94 5.19 9.46
N VAL A 222 -6.85 4.51 9.09
CA VAL A 222 -5.47 5.02 9.22
C VAL A 222 -5.24 6.24 8.32
N LEU A 223 -5.70 6.18 7.07
CA LEU A 223 -5.62 7.31 6.15
C LEU A 223 -6.58 8.44 6.57
N LEU A 224 -7.79 8.09 7.02
CA LEU A 224 -8.75 9.02 7.59
C LEU A 224 -8.20 9.73 8.84
N ALA A 225 -7.43 9.05 9.70
CA ALA A 225 -6.75 9.66 10.84
C ALA A 225 -5.76 10.75 10.41
N GLN A 226 -4.97 10.49 9.36
CA GLN A 226 -4.04 11.48 8.81
C GLN A 226 -4.79 12.65 8.13
N ILE A 227 -5.93 12.39 7.47
CA ILE A 227 -6.77 13.44 6.89
C ILE A 227 -7.39 14.31 7.99
N ARG A 228 -8.00 13.72 9.03
CA ARG A 228 -8.51 14.43 10.22
C ARG A 228 -7.43 15.32 10.84
N LYS A 229 -6.24 14.75 11.09
CA LYS A 229 -5.07 15.47 11.61
C LYS A 229 -4.66 16.66 10.73
N ASN A 230 -4.66 16.50 9.40
CA ASN A 230 -4.31 17.58 8.48
C ASN A 230 -5.37 18.70 8.50
N LEU A 231 -6.66 18.35 8.45
CA LEU A 231 -7.76 19.32 8.49
C LEU A 231 -7.72 20.13 9.80
N THR A 232 -7.56 19.46 10.95
CA THR A 232 -7.41 20.13 12.25
C THR A 232 -6.16 21.01 12.32
N LEU A 233 -5.01 20.54 11.84
CA LEU A 233 -3.76 21.32 11.90
C LEU A 233 -3.84 22.57 11.01
N MET A 234 -4.45 22.48 9.82
CA MET A 234 -4.72 23.64 8.96
C MET A 234 -5.65 24.63 9.68
N ALA A 235 -6.80 24.17 10.17
CA ALA A 235 -7.80 25.01 10.84
C ALA A 235 -7.32 25.68 12.14
N THR A 236 -6.28 25.15 12.80
CA THR A 236 -5.78 25.65 14.10
C THR A 236 -4.45 26.41 14.03
N THR A 237 -3.66 26.21 12.97
CA THR A 237 -2.29 26.79 12.88
C THR A 237 -1.93 27.40 11.54
N SER A 238 -2.64 27.05 10.45
CA SER A 238 -2.27 27.36 9.07
C SER A 238 -0.86 26.90 8.64
N GLN A 239 -0.25 25.93 9.35
CA GLN A 239 1.12 25.45 9.10
C GLN A 239 1.21 24.30 8.08
N LEU A 240 0.24 24.17 7.18
CA LEU A 240 0.22 23.14 6.15
C LEU A 240 0.18 23.73 4.72
N PRO A 241 0.66 22.98 3.72
CA PRO A 241 0.40 23.26 2.31
C PRO A 241 -1.10 23.36 2.03
N LYS A 242 -1.51 24.37 1.25
CA LYS A 242 -2.89 24.53 0.72
C LYS A 242 -3.40 23.25 0.05
N LEU A 243 -2.53 22.55 -0.68
CA LEU A 243 -2.84 21.34 -1.42
C LEU A 243 -1.98 20.16 -0.93
N LEU A 244 -2.66 19.11 -0.46
CA LEU A 244 -2.11 17.80 -0.17
C LEU A 244 -2.64 16.78 -1.18
N VAL A 245 -1.73 16.12 -1.91
CA VAL A 245 -2.04 15.13 -2.95
C VAL A 245 -1.52 13.75 -2.54
N TYR A 246 -2.39 12.75 -2.65
CA TYR A 246 -2.04 11.35 -2.47
C TYR A 246 -2.30 10.57 -3.77
N SER A 247 -1.24 10.01 -4.38
CA SER A 247 -1.35 9.10 -5.52
C SER A 247 -1.25 7.65 -5.04
N ALA A 248 -2.23 6.83 -5.40
CA ALA A 248 -2.36 5.47 -4.88
C ALA A 248 -3.25 4.59 -5.77
N HIS A 249 -4.02 3.68 -5.17
CA HIS A 249 -4.73 2.60 -5.84
C HIS A 249 -6.25 2.70 -5.66
N ASP A 250 -6.98 1.85 -6.38
CA ASP A 250 -8.41 1.59 -6.14
C ASP A 250 -8.63 1.07 -4.71
N THR A 251 -7.81 0.13 -4.23
CA THR A 251 -7.87 -0.35 -2.83
C THR A 251 -7.76 0.80 -1.82
N THR A 252 -6.99 1.85 -2.12
CA THR A 252 -6.83 3.04 -1.27
C THR A 252 -8.09 3.92 -1.26
N LEU A 253 -8.72 4.13 -2.41
CA LEU A 253 -9.99 4.86 -2.51
C LEU A 253 -11.12 4.09 -1.81
N VAL A 254 -11.27 2.80 -2.10
CA VAL A 254 -12.29 1.93 -1.49
C VAL A 254 -12.11 1.87 0.02
N ALA A 255 -10.90 1.63 0.53
CA ALA A 255 -10.66 1.58 1.97
C ALA A 255 -11.08 2.87 2.68
N LEU A 256 -10.76 4.03 2.10
CA LEU A 256 -11.14 5.34 2.66
C LEU A 256 -12.65 5.59 2.56
N GLN A 257 -13.29 5.28 1.42
CA GLN A 257 -14.72 5.47 1.22
C GLN A 257 -15.56 4.51 2.07
N MET A 258 -15.09 3.29 2.33
CA MET A 258 -15.70 2.34 3.26
C MET A 258 -15.55 2.76 4.73
N ALA A 259 -14.41 3.37 5.09
CA ALA A 259 -14.21 3.95 6.42
C ALA A 259 -15.08 5.21 6.66
N LEU A 260 -15.38 5.97 5.61
CA LEU A 260 -16.29 7.12 5.64
C LEU A 260 -17.77 6.74 5.45
N ASP A 261 -18.07 5.49 5.12
CA ASP A 261 -19.40 4.98 4.75
C ASP A 261 -20.07 5.77 3.60
N VAL A 262 -19.26 6.07 2.56
CA VAL A 262 -19.65 6.79 1.33
C VAL A 262 -19.21 6.06 0.05
N TYR A 263 -18.93 4.75 0.13
CA TYR A 263 -18.59 3.92 -1.03
C TYR A 263 -19.85 3.58 -1.84
N ASN A 264 -19.81 3.76 -3.16
CA ASN A 264 -20.93 3.49 -4.06
C ASN A 264 -21.13 2.00 -4.38
N GLY A 265 -20.19 1.13 -3.97
CA GLY A 265 -20.22 -0.31 -4.26
C GLY A 265 -19.36 -0.75 -5.45
N GLU A 266 -18.80 0.18 -6.24
CA GLU A 266 -18.12 -0.11 -7.51
C GLU A 266 -16.65 0.32 -7.49
N GLN A 267 -15.77 -0.51 -8.06
CA GLN A 267 -14.35 -0.19 -8.22
C GLN A 267 -14.14 1.17 -8.89
N ALA A 268 -13.41 2.04 -8.20
CA ALA A 268 -13.08 3.38 -8.67
C ALA A 268 -12.33 3.34 -10.03
N PRO A 269 -12.82 4.02 -11.09
CA PRO A 269 -12.16 4.05 -12.41
C PRO A 269 -10.73 4.59 -12.40
N TYR A 270 -9.98 4.41 -13.49
CA TYR A 270 -8.66 5.00 -13.63
C TYR A 270 -8.70 6.53 -13.55
N ALA A 271 -7.66 7.13 -12.96
CA ALA A 271 -7.57 8.56 -12.63
C ALA A 271 -8.76 9.14 -11.82
N SER A 272 -9.56 8.29 -11.15
CA SER A 272 -10.62 8.75 -10.25
C SER A 272 -10.04 9.36 -8.97
N CYS A 273 -10.71 10.41 -8.47
CA CYS A 273 -10.18 11.28 -7.42
C CYS A 273 -11.21 11.58 -6.33
N HIS A 274 -10.87 11.26 -5.08
CA HIS A 274 -11.59 11.68 -3.89
C HIS A 274 -10.98 12.99 -3.35
N ILE A 275 -11.84 13.99 -3.17
CA ILE A 275 -11.49 15.36 -2.80
C ILE A 275 -12.06 15.63 -1.40
N PHE A 276 -11.27 16.32 -0.58
CA PHE A 276 -11.70 16.97 0.66
C PHE A 276 -11.36 18.44 0.52
N GLU A 277 -12.31 19.30 0.84
CA GLU A 277 -12.13 20.76 0.83
C GLU A 277 -12.48 21.31 2.21
N LEU A 278 -11.55 22.07 2.78
CA LEU A 278 -11.69 22.71 4.09
C LEU A 278 -12.05 24.18 3.86
N TYR A 279 -13.30 24.55 4.16
CA TYR A 279 -13.76 25.92 4.08
C TYR A 279 -13.64 26.61 5.44
N GLN A 280 -13.28 27.89 5.42
CA GLN A 280 -13.49 28.79 6.55
C GLN A 280 -14.77 29.59 6.26
N GLU A 281 -15.73 29.53 7.18
CA GLU A 281 -17.00 30.26 7.07
C GLU A 281 -16.85 31.69 7.64
N ASP A 282 -17.77 32.60 7.31
CA ASP A 282 -17.79 33.98 7.81
C ASP A 282 -17.79 34.10 9.35
N THR A 283 -18.20 33.04 10.04
CA THR A 283 -18.16 32.94 11.52
C THR A 283 -16.78 32.64 12.09
N GLY A 284 -15.75 32.46 11.25
CA GLY A 284 -14.42 32.00 11.62
C GLY A 284 -14.29 30.49 11.87
N ASN A 285 -15.42 29.78 11.94
CA ASN A 285 -15.46 28.31 12.04
C ASN A 285 -15.08 27.65 10.72
N PHE A 286 -14.81 26.34 10.77
CA PHE A 286 -14.43 25.54 9.60
C PHE A 286 -15.45 24.44 9.29
N SER A 287 -15.61 24.14 7.99
CA SER A 287 -16.40 23.02 7.49
C SER A 287 -15.59 22.19 6.47
N VAL A 288 -16.05 20.97 6.23
CA VAL A 288 -15.46 20.00 5.31
C VAL A 288 -16.52 19.59 4.29
N GLU A 289 -16.22 19.79 3.00
CA GLU A 289 -16.96 19.18 1.90
C GLU A 289 -16.14 18.02 1.31
N MET A 290 -16.83 17.01 0.79
CA MET A 290 -16.23 15.83 0.16
C MET A 290 -16.79 15.64 -1.25
N TYR A 291 -15.94 15.26 -2.21
CA TYR A 291 -16.37 15.00 -3.59
C TYR A 291 -15.65 13.80 -4.19
N PHE A 292 -16.27 13.15 -5.18
CA PHE A 292 -15.66 12.05 -5.95
C PHE A 292 -15.80 12.30 -7.45
N ARG A 293 -14.67 12.46 -8.16
CA ARG A 293 -14.61 12.48 -9.63
C ARG A 293 -14.27 11.08 -10.12
N ASN A 294 -15.26 10.37 -10.66
CA ASN A 294 -15.10 9.06 -11.30
C ASN A 294 -15.36 9.08 -12.83
N GLU A 295 -15.79 10.22 -13.38
CA GLU A 295 -16.03 10.42 -14.81
C GLU A 295 -15.33 11.69 -15.29
N SER A 296 -14.68 11.66 -16.46
CA SER A 296 -13.89 12.82 -16.92
C SER A 296 -14.74 14.03 -17.32
N ASN A 297 -15.91 13.79 -17.93
CA ASN A 297 -16.76 14.79 -18.57
C ASN A 297 -17.89 15.33 -17.66
N LYS A 298 -17.80 15.11 -16.35
CA LYS A 298 -18.77 15.59 -15.34
C LYS A 298 -18.07 16.35 -14.23
N ALA A 299 -18.85 17.19 -13.54
CA ALA A 299 -18.44 17.73 -12.25
C ALA A 299 -18.25 16.59 -11.22
N PRO A 300 -17.33 16.71 -10.25
CA PRO A 300 -17.20 15.74 -9.17
C PRO A 300 -18.53 15.57 -8.40
N TRP A 301 -18.93 14.33 -8.13
CA TRP A 301 -20.15 14.05 -7.36
C TRP A 301 -19.97 14.51 -5.91
N PRO A 302 -20.92 15.26 -5.32
CA PRO A 302 -20.87 15.60 -3.90
C PRO A 302 -21.08 14.35 -3.05
N LEU A 303 -20.21 14.14 -2.06
CA LEU A 303 -20.36 13.11 -1.05
C LEU A 303 -20.81 13.75 0.27
N THR A 304 -21.68 13.05 1.00
CA THR A 304 -22.22 13.50 2.28
C THR A 304 -21.91 12.44 3.33
N LEU A 305 -21.19 12.82 4.39
CA LEU A 305 -20.90 11.92 5.51
C LEU A 305 -22.22 11.57 6.24
N PRO A 306 -22.53 10.28 6.50
CA PRO A 306 -23.75 9.91 7.21
C PRO A 306 -23.88 10.63 8.55
N GLY A 307 -25.04 11.27 8.78
CA GLY A 307 -25.29 12.08 9.97
C GLY A 307 -24.75 13.52 9.93
N CYS A 308 -24.22 13.99 8.80
CA CYS A 308 -23.78 15.38 8.60
C CYS A 308 -24.45 15.99 7.35
N PRO A 309 -24.63 17.33 7.26
CA PRO A 309 -24.85 18.00 5.97
C PRO A 309 -23.61 17.87 5.06
N HIS A 310 -23.78 18.07 3.75
CA HIS A 310 -22.68 18.00 2.76
C HIS A 310 -21.52 18.96 3.10
N ARG A 311 -21.84 20.21 3.46
CA ARG A 311 -20.93 21.14 4.14
C ARG A 311 -20.87 20.80 5.63
N CYS A 312 -20.11 19.76 5.98
CA CYS A 312 -20.08 19.17 7.31
C CYS A 312 -19.23 20.02 8.27
N PRO A 313 -19.74 20.55 9.40
CA PRO A 313 -18.92 21.30 10.35
C PRO A 313 -17.71 20.47 10.82
N LEU A 314 -16.51 21.06 10.90
CA LEU A 314 -15.28 20.29 11.15
C LEU A 314 -15.34 19.48 12.46
N GLN A 315 -15.98 20.01 13.51
CA GLN A 315 -16.16 19.29 14.77
C GLN A 315 -17.11 18.09 14.63
N ASP A 316 -18.16 18.19 13.82
CA ASP A 316 -19.05 17.07 13.53
C ASP A 316 -18.38 16.03 12.61
N PHE A 317 -17.63 16.47 11.61
CA PHE A 317 -16.78 15.57 10.80
C PHE A 317 -15.84 14.77 11.70
N LEU A 318 -15.11 15.45 12.60
CA LEU A 318 -14.22 14.79 13.56
C LEU A 318 -14.96 13.85 14.51
N ARG A 319 -16.13 14.24 15.03
CA ARG A 319 -16.96 13.45 15.95
C ARG A 319 -17.52 12.18 15.29
N LEU A 320 -18.07 12.30 14.07
CA LEU A 320 -18.66 11.20 13.31
C LEU A 320 -17.61 10.20 12.81
N THR A 321 -16.39 10.66 12.51
CA THR A 321 -15.27 9.81 12.04
C THR A 321 -14.37 9.24 13.14
N GLU A 322 -14.62 9.53 14.43
CA GLU A 322 -13.84 8.96 15.54
C GLU A 322 -13.98 7.42 15.70
N PRO A 323 -15.19 6.81 15.60
CA PRO A 323 -15.33 5.36 15.82
C PRO A 323 -14.54 4.49 14.84
N VAL A 324 -14.33 4.98 13.61
CA VAL A 324 -13.64 4.29 12.51
C VAL A 324 -12.13 4.57 12.44
N VAL A 325 -11.58 5.35 13.37
CA VAL A 325 -10.15 5.75 13.38
C VAL A 325 -9.37 5.04 14.51
N PRO A 326 -8.24 4.39 14.21
CA PRO A 326 -7.42 3.71 15.22
C PRO A 326 -6.79 4.71 16.20
N LYS A 327 -6.63 4.26 17.45
CA LYS A 327 -5.92 4.98 18.53
C LYS A 327 -4.49 4.45 18.66
N ASP A 328 -4.34 3.13 18.60
CA ASP A 328 -3.05 2.46 18.40
C ASP A 328 -3.26 1.26 17.47
N TRP A 329 -2.91 1.43 16.20
CA TRP A 329 -3.02 0.38 15.19
C TRP A 329 -2.15 -0.86 15.52
N GLN A 330 -1.01 -0.69 16.20
CA GLN A 330 -0.15 -1.81 16.60
C GLN A 330 -0.68 -2.57 17.82
N GLN A 331 -1.55 -1.95 18.63
CA GLN A 331 -2.31 -2.65 19.66
C GLN A 331 -3.57 -3.30 19.06
N GLU A 332 -4.33 -2.57 18.25
CA GLU A 332 -5.60 -3.01 17.66
C GLU A 332 -5.44 -4.14 16.63
N CYS A 333 -4.30 -4.24 15.94
CA CYS A 333 -4.00 -5.38 15.06
C CYS A 333 -3.68 -6.69 15.80
N ARG A 334 -3.47 -6.68 17.12
CA ARG A 334 -3.18 -7.90 17.89
C ARG A 334 -4.45 -8.72 18.04
N LEU A 335 -4.32 -10.04 17.94
CA LEU A 335 -5.38 -10.92 18.43
C LEU A 335 -5.56 -10.64 19.93
N ALA A 336 -6.82 -10.56 20.38
CA ALA A 336 -7.09 -10.66 21.81
C ALA A 336 -6.46 -11.95 22.32
N SER A 337 -5.67 -11.85 23.40
CA SER A 337 -5.26 -13.03 24.14
C SER A 337 -6.55 -13.72 24.60
N SER A 338 -6.78 -14.95 24.13
CA SER A 338 -7.70 -15.85 24.81
C SER A 338 -7.39 -15.80 26.31
N PRO A 339 -8.39 -15.88 27.20
CA PRO A 339 -8.11 -16.30 28.55
C PRO A 339 -7.26 -17.56 28.44
N ALA A 340 -6.04 -17.52 28.99
CA ALA A 340 -5.32 -18.77 29.20
C ALA A 340 -6.22 -19.67 30.04
N ASP A 341 -6.05 -20.99 29.95
CA ASP A 341 -6.51 -21.86 31.02
C ASP A 341 -5.77 -21.45 32.30
N THR A 342 -6.37 -20.52 33.04
CA THR A 342 -6.17 -20.38 34.48
C THR A 342 -6.76 -21.64 35.08
N GLY A 343 -6.01 -22.74 34.95
CA GLY A 343 -6.32 -24.00 35.57
C GLY A 343 -6.40 -23.74 37.07
N GLU A 344 -7.62 -23.62 37.58
CA GLU A 344 -7.86 -23.53 39.00
C GLU A 344 -7.30 -24.80 39.62
N LEU A 345 -6.14 -24.67 40.28
CA LEU A 345 -5.59 -25.67 41.16
C LEU A 345 -6.51 -25.75 42.38
N LEU A 346 -7.67 -26.40 42.18
CA LEU A 346 -8.63 -26.72 43.23
C LEU A 346 -7.84 -27.42 44.35
N PRO A 347 -7.83 -26.87 45.59
CA PRO A 347 -7.03 -27.43 46.66
C PRO A 347 -7.48 -28.86 46.96
N ALA A 348 -6.52 -29.77 47.09
CA ALA A 348 -6.76 -31.20 47.28
C ALA A 348 -7.24 -31.52 48.71
N SER A 349 -8.42 -31.03 49.08
CA SER A 349 -8.98 -31.11 50.43
C SER A 349 -10.51 -31.28 50.48
N MET A 350 -11.15 -31.80 49.41
CA MET A 350 -12.58 -32.20 49.42
C MET A 350 -12.84 -33.53 48.71
N LEU A 351 -12.22 -34.61 49.21
CA LEU A 351 -12.62 -36.00 48.91
C LEU A 351 -12.74 -36.80 50.22
N ALA A 352 -13.85 -36.58 50.93
CA ALA A 352 -14.27 -37.42 52.05
C ALA A 352 -15.48 -38.26 51.59
N VAL A 353 -15.28 -39.56 51.45
CA VAL A 353 -16.34 -40.51 51.04
C VAL A 353 -17.21 -40.87 52.24
N SER A 354 -18.52 -40.89 52.05
CA SER A 354 -19.45 -41.66 52.89
C SER A 354 -20.20 -42.70 52.04
N GLN A 355 -20.33 -43.91 52.58
CA GLN A 355 -21.08 -45.01 51.98
C GLN A 355 -22.41 -45.15 52.72
N ASN A 356 -23.53 -45.35 52.01
CA ASN A 356 -24.21 -46.66 52.02
C ASN A 356 -25.51 -46.74 51.18
N SER A 357 -25.74 -47.97 50.69
CA SER A 357 -27.03 -48.64 50.44
C SER A 357 -28.20 -47.91 49.76
N LEU A 358 -28.67 -48.48 48.64
CA LEU A 358 -30.01 -49.07 48.56
C LEU A 358 -30.06 -50.17 47.46
N GLN A 359 -31.15 -50.95 47.40
CA GLN A 359 -31.19 -52.28 46.75
C GLN A 359 -32.13 -52.39 45.53
N PHE A 360 -31.79 -53.33 44.65
CA PHE A 360 -32.65 -54.18 43.78
C PHE A 360 -34.11 -53.77 43.47
N ILE A 361 -34.44 -53.74 42.16
CA ILE A 361 -35.53 -54.55 41.55
C ILE A 361 -34.99 -55.16 40.23
N SER A 362 -35.52 -56.30 39.79
CA SER A 362 -34.99 -57.08 38.65
C SER A 362 -36.07 -57.71 37.74
N THR A 363 -35.95 -57.50 36.42
CA THR A 363 -36.44 -58.33 35.29
C THR A 363 -35.75 -57.82 33.99
N GLY A 364 -35.42 -58.59 32.96
CA GLY A 364 -35.48 -60.05 32.76
C GLY A 364 -34.63 -60.50 31.54
N LEU A 365 -34.66 -61.82 31.26
CA LEU A 365 -34.02 -62.59 30.18
C LEU A 365 -34.27 -62.03 28.73
N GLU A 366 -33.55 -62.38 27.65
CA GLU A 366 -32.71 -63.57 27.37
C GLU A 366 -31.62 -63.40 26.25
N ARG A 367 -31.03 -64.53 25.83
CA ARG A 367 -30.01 -64.85 24.79
C ARG A 367 -30.44 -64.54 23.33
N ALA A 368 -29.60 -64.57 22.27
CA ALA A 368 -28.12 -64.56 22.06
C ALA A 368 -27.78 -64.35 20.54
N ASP A 369 -26.48 -64.38 20.21
CA ASP A 369 -25.84 -64.71 18.90
C ASP A 369 -26.16 -63.91 17.62
N ALA A 370 -25.21 -63.05 17.19
CA ALA A 370 -24.64 -63.00 15.81
C ALA A 370 -23.48 -61.99 15.67
N LEU A 371 -22.58 -62.24 14.71
CA LEU A 371 -21.38 -61.45 14.32
C LEU A 371 -21.43 -61.18 12.78
N PRO A 372 -20.53 -60.38 12.14
CA PRO A 372 -19.44 -59.53 12.66
C PRO A 372 -19.33 -58.09 12.04
N ALA A 373 -18.32 -57.34 12.50
CA ALA A 373 -17.50 -56.35 11.78
C ALA A 373 -18.08 -54.99 11.32
N ILE A 374 -17.47 -53.91 11.84
CA ILE A 374 -16.51 -53.07 11.09
C ILE A 374 -15.49 -52.46 12.10
N LEU A 375 -14.29 -52.12 11.64
CA LEU A 375 -13.14 -51.75 12.48
C LEU A 375 -12.95 -50.24 12.66
N LEU A 376 -12.51 -49.88 13.88
CA LEU A 376 -11.56 -48.81 14.22
C LEU A 376 -11.64 -47.47 13.45
N GLN A 377 -12.07 -46.43 14.16
CA GLN A 377 -11.38 -45.13 14.07
C GLN A 377 -10.81 -44.77 15.44
N GLY A 378 -9.52 -44.46 15.47
CA GLY A 378 -8.80 -44.00 16.65
C GLY A 378 -7.39 -43.58 16.25
N TRP A 379 -6.92 -42.49 16.85
CA TRP A 379 -5.57 -41.91 16.70
C TRP A 379 -5.17 -41.45 15.29
N GLN A 380 -5.13 -40.13 15.11
CA GLN A 380 -3.83 -39.44 15.07
C GLN A 380 -3.98 -37.96 15.44
N SER A 381 -2.93 -37.39 16.01
CA SER A 381 -2.84 -35.98 16.43
C SER A 381 -1.53 -35.38 15.93
N PHE A 382 -1.47 -34.05 15.86
CA PHE A 382 -0.30 -33.21 15.53
C PHE A 382 0.27 -33.29 14.11
N SER A 383 0.06 -32.19 13.37
CA SER A 383 0.95 -31.74 12.30
C SER A 383 1.05 -30.20 12.26
N TRP A 384 1.51 -29.59 13.35
CA TRP A 384 1.93 -28.18 13.36
C TRP A 384 3.25 -28.03 12.59
N LEU A 385 3.19 -27.69 11.29
CA LEU A 385 4.17 -26.90 10.50
C LEU A 385 3.89 -26.99 8.99
N ARG A 386 3.26 -25.94 8.42
CA ARG A 386 3.40 -25.43 7.02
C ARG A 386 2.21 -24.49 6.67
N ARG A 387 2.37 -23.18 6.90
CA ARG A 387 1.52 -22.12 6.29
C ARG A 387 2.19 -20.74 6.31
N CYS A 388 3.39 -20.68 5.73
CA CYS A 388 4.10 -19.42 5.44
C CYS A 388 4.54 -19.41 3.96
N MET A 389 3.57 -19.30 3.05
CA MET A 389 3.77 -19.02 1.63
C MET A 389 2.44 -18.58 0.99
N VAL A 390 2.50 -17.92 -0.17
CA VAL A 390 1.39 -17.26 -0.91
C VAL A 390 0.93 -15.92 -0.31
N TRP A 391 1.87 -14.97 -0.21
CA TRP A 391 1.71 -13.56 -0.59
C TRP A 391 3.10 -13.04 -0.95
N GLY A 392 3.59 -13.45 -2.14
CA GLY A 392 4.93 -13.13 -2.63
C GLY A 392 4.84 -12.49 -4.01
N GLU A 393 5.00 -11.17 -4.06
CA GLU A 393 5.24 -10.43 -5.30
C GLU A 393 6.65 -10.80 -5.82
N ALA A 394 6.82 -10.98 -7.14
CA ALA A 394 8.06 -11.52 -7.69
C ALA A 394 9.20 -10.49 -7.67
N HIS A 395 10.22 -10.69 -6.85
CA HIS A 395 11.43 -9.85 -6.86
C HIS A 395 12.45 -10.36 -7.90
N PRO A 396 13.05 -9.49 -8.72
CA PRO A 396 14.02 -9.89 -9.73
C PRO A 396 15.36 -10.29 -9.10
N ILE A 397 15.80 -11.52 -9.37
CA ILE A 397 17.16 -11.97 -9.08
C ILE A 397 18.13 -11.24 -10.04
N PRO A 398 19.25 -10.67 -9.57
CA PRO A 398 20.21 -10.00 -10.44
C PRO A 398 20.80 -11.00 -11.45
N ARG A 399 20.54 -10.78 -12.75
CA ARG A 399 21.04 -11.64 -13.83
C ARG A 399 22.58 -11.63 -13.85
N GLN A 400 23.17 -12.82 -13.81
CA GLN A 400 24.56 -13.00 -14.19
C GLN A 400 24.74 -12.66 -15.67
N LEU A 401 25.84 -11.99 -16.03
CA LEU A 401 26.18 -11.66 -17.42
C LEU A 401 26.63 -12.90 -18.19
N ILE A 402 25.66 -13.63 -18.75
CA ILE A 402 25.91 -14.73 -19.69
C ILE A 402 25.90 -14.16 -21.12
N PHE A 403 27.08 -13.99 -21.70
CA PHE A 403 27.23 -13.56 -23.09
C PHE A 403 27.03 -14.75 -24.04
N HIS A 404 25.99 -14.71 -24.86
CA HIS A 404 25.88 -15.56 -26.05
C HIS A 404 26.59 -14.89 -27.24
N PRO A 405 27.48 -15.59 -27.96
CA PRO A 405 28.17 -15.01 -29.12
C PRO A 405 27.30 -15.11 -30.39
N GLU A 406 26.88 -13.97 -30.93
CA GLU A 406 26.27 -13.92 -32.26
C GLU A 406 27.28 -14.26 -33.35
N ARG A 407 26.88 -15.11 -34.31
CA ARG A 407 27.71 -15.47 -35.46
C ARG A 407 27.43 -14.53 -36.64
N TYR A 408 28.13 -13.40 -36.71
CA TYR A 408 28.24 -12.66 -37.97
C TYR A 408 29.29 -13.30 -38.88
N SER A 409 28.84 -13.83 -40.02
CA SER A 409 29.70 -14.40 -41.05
C SER A 409 30.07 -13.35 -42.11
N SER A 410 31.32 -12.92 -42.12
CA SER A 410 31.91 -12.10 -43.18
C SER A 410 33.32 -12.65 -43.52
N PRO A 411 33.60 -13.02 -44.78
CA PRO A 411 34.91 -13.54 -45.18
C PRO A 411 35.90 -12.41 -45.52
N SER A 412 37.19 -12.68 -45.28
CA SER A 412 38.34 -11.75 -45.37
C SER A 412 38.37 -10.61 -44.34
N GLY A 413 39.52 -10.24 -43.78
CA GLY A 413 40.83 -10.89 -43.87
C GLY A 413 41.90 -10.16 -43.07
N ASN A 414 42.66 -10.90 -42.24
CA ASN A 414 43.75 -10.47 -41.37
C ASN A 414 43.38 -9.50 -40.22
N ALA A 415 43.76 -9.89 -39.00
CA ALA A 415 43.69 -9.03 -37.81
C ALA A 415 45.03 -8.32 -37.55
N PRO A 416 45.02 -7.23 -36.76
CA PRO A 416 46.17 -6.90 -35.92
C PRO A 416 45.81 -6.77 -34.42
N LEU A 417 46.85 -6.88 -33.59
CA LEU A 417 46.79 -6.82 -32.12
C LEU A 417 46.25 -5.48 -31.61
N LEU A 418 45.46 -5.52 -30.53
CA LEU A 418 45.21 -4.34 -29.69
C LEU A 418 46.37 -4.14 -28.70
N ILE A 419 47.39 -3.38 -29.09
CA ILE A 419 48.46 -2.93 -28.17
C ILE A 419 48.06 -1.57 -27.59
N LEU A 420 47.81 -1.54 -26.28
CA LEU A 420 47.65 -0.27 -25.55
C LEU A 420 49.01 0.41 -25.38
N ARG A 421 49.18 1.60 -25.98
CA ARG A 421 50.20 2.58 -25.59
C ARG A 421 49.67 4.00 -25.70
N GLU A 422 50.08 4.82 -24.74
CA GLU A 422 49.89 6.27 -24.73
C GLU A 422 50.60 6.94 -25.91
N ASN A 423 50.21 8.17 -26.24
CA ASN A 423 51.14 9.10 -26.89
C ASN A 423 50.90 10.54 -26.41
N LYS A 424 51.99 11.32 -26.27
CA LYS A 424 51.97 12.69 -25.74
C LYS A 424 52.46 13.69 -26.79
N SER A 425 51.89 14.89 -26.79
CA SER A 425 52.45 16.15 -27.32
C SER A 425 52.56 16.23 -28.87
N ASN A 426 52.53 17.40 -29.54
CA ASN A 426 53.32 18.61 -29.24
C ASN A 426 52.81 19.92 -29.90
N TRP A 427 53.07 21.05 -29.23
CA TRP A 427 53.25 22.48 -29.67
C TRP A 427 52.21 23.24 -30.54
N GLY A 428 51.84 24.47 -30.12
CA GLY A 428 51.02 25.39 -30.92
C GLY A 428 50.65 26.80 -30.37
N ARG A 429 51.57 27.56 -29.74
CA ARG A 429 51.53 29.03 -29.41
C ARG A 429 50.16 29.67 -29.01
N THR A 430 49.88 29.92 -27.73
CA THR A 430 50.22 31.16 -26.96
C THR A 430 49.45 32.46 -27.31
N VAL A 431 48.43 32.79 -26.50
CA VAL A 431 48.06 34.15 -26.04
C VAL A 431 47.65 34.06 -24.55
N LEU A 432 47.78 35.14 -23.77
CA LEU A 432 47.62 35.18 -22.30
C LEU A 432 46.28 35.80 -21.84
N SER A 433 45.65 35.21 -20.82
CA SER A 433 45.19 35.95 -19.62
C SER A 433 44.82 35.03 -18.43
N SER A 434 44.83 35.64 -17.24
CA SER A 434 44.41 35.15 -15.91
C SER A 434 42.99 34.54 -15.83
N HIS A 435 42.62 33.67 -14.87
CA HIS A 435 43.26 33.27 -13.60
C HIS A 435 42.92 31.81 -13.19
N HIS A 436 43.52 31.32 -12.09
CA HIS A 436 43.32 29.97 -11.53
C HIS A 436 42.04 29.82 -10.69
N GLN A 437 41.43 28.62 -10.73
CA GLN A 437 41.50 27.67 -9.61
C GLN A 437 41.15 26.23 -10.07
N VAL A 438 41.82 25.23 -9.49
CA VAL A 438 41.57 23.79 -9.71
C VAL A 438 41.40 23.10 -8.36
N PHE A 439 40.38 22.26 -8.21
CA PHE A 439 40.12 21.44 -7.04
C PHE A 439 40.76 20.05 -7.16
N GLN A 440 41.57 19.66 -6.18
CA GLN A 440 41.78 18.28 -5.69
C GLN A 440 42.02 18.39 -4.16
N LEU A 441 41.40 17.59 -3.27
CA LEU A 441 41.60 16.15 -3.03
C LEU A 441 43.07 15.86 -2.63
N THR A 442 43.42 15.23 -1.49
CA THR A 442 42.66 14.27 -0.65
C THR A 442 43.15 14.16 0.83
N ARG A 443 42.19 14.06 1.78
CA ARG A 443 42.02 12.98 2.81
C ARG A 443 43.13 12.63 3.87
N TRP A 444 42.67 12.43 5.12
CA TRP A 444 43.23 11.66 6.29
C TRP A 444 44.07 12.34 7.42
N TYR A 445 43.42 12.46 8.60
CA TYR A 445 43.83 12.07 9.98
C TYR A 445 44.94 12.76 10.82
N LYS A 446 44.46 13.58 11.79
CA LYS A 446 44.70 13.50 13.27
C LYS A 446 46.03 14.10 13.89
N PRO A 447 46.15 14.28 15.24
CA PRO A 447 46.63 15.55 15.88
C PRO A 447 47.77 15.27 16.93
N PRO A 448 48.03 16.02 18.05
CA PRO A 448 47.48 17.29 18.61
C PRO A 448 48.56 18.28 19.16
N LEU A 449 48.18 19.08 20.19
CA LEU A 449 48.93 20.10 20.99
C LEU A 449 48.81 21.55 20.44
N GLY A 450 48.64 22.58 21.28
CA GLY A 450 48.48 22.57 22.75
C GLY A 450 48.02 23.91 23.35
N ALA A 451 47.64 23.87 24.64
CA ALA A 451 47.14 24.94 25.51
C ALA A 451 47.95 26.28 25.45
N SER A 452 47.36 27.46 25.66
CA SER A 452 47.01 28.06 26.98
C SER A 452 46.98 29.61 26.81
N LEU A 453 46.55 30.52 27.72
CA LEU A 453 45.97 30.52 29.08
C LEU A 453 45.24 31.89 29.28
N SER A 454 44.07 31.91 29.94
CA SER A 454 43.64 32.79 31.08
C SER A 454 43.72 34.35 30.99
N THR A 455 43.13 35.19 31.86
CA THR A 455 42.17 35.16 33.02
C THR A 455 41.65 36.63 33.23
N TYR A 456 40.74 37.04 34.12
CA TYR A 456 39.92 36.44 35.22
C TYR A 456 38.43 36.91 35.01
N THR A 457 37.48 37.15 35.93
CA THR A 457 37.34 37.20 37.42
C THR A 457 35.84 36.92 37.72
N LEU A 458 35.48 35.98 38.60
CA LEU A 458 35.00 36.17 39.99
C LEU A 458 33.95 37.28 40.22
N GLY A 459 32.86 37.06 40.97
CA GLY A 459 32.41 35.87 41.73
C GLY A 459 31.55 36.29 42.95
N PRO A 460 31.29 35.41 43.95
CA PRO A 460 31.40 33.94 44.03
C PRO A 460 30.04 33.31 43.65
N SER A 461 29.26 32.42 44.31
CA SER A 461 29.28 31.44 45.45
C SER A 461 27.96 30.63 45.33
N LEU A 462 27.72 29.41 45.82
CA LEU A 462 28.43 28.39 46.63
C LEU A 462 28.64 27.11 45.77
N LEU A 463 29.46 26.08 46.06
CA LEU A 463 29.52 25.08 47.17
C LEU A 463 28.22 24.23 47.31
N THR A 464 28.24 22.89 47.27
CA THR A 464 29.38 21.92 47.40
C THR A 464 29.10 20.54 46.78
N SER A 465 30.15 19.84 46.32
CA SER A 465 30.39 18.35 46.36
C SER A 465 29.36 17.34 45.78
N THR A 466 29.74 16.23 45.09
CA THR A 466 31.06 15.74 44.61
C THR A 466 30.92 14.61 43.56
N ARG A 467 32.01 14.38 42.80
CA ARG A 467 32.44 13.12 42.13
C ARG A 467 31.64 12.55 40.93
N THR A 468 32.27 12.69 39.77
CA THR A 468 32.15 11.89 38.54
C THR A 468 33.32 10.85 38.48
N PRO A 469 33.64 10.18 37.35
CA PRO A 469 32.88 9.11 36.72
C PRO A 469 33.75 7.87 36.36
N VAL A 470 33.14 6.78 35.85
CA VAL A 470 33.83 5.83 34.96
C VAL A 470 32.90 5.42 33.81
N LEU A 471 33.40 5.47 32.57
CA LEU A 471 32.80 4.87 31.39
C LEU A 471 33.43 3.49 31.15
N SER A 472 32.63 2.50 30.78
CA SER A 472 33.11 1.21 30.28
C SER A 472 32.51 0.95 28.90
N VAL A 473 33.35 0.58 27.95
CA VAL A 473 32.94 0.14 26.60
C VAL A 473 33.38 -1.30 26.45
N THR A 474 32.43 -2.19 26.19
CA THR A 474 32.69 -3.58 25.83
C THR A 474 31.99 -3.90 24.52
N ALA A 475 32.77 -4.23 23.50
CA ALA A 475 32.27 -4.87 22.30
C ALA A 475 32.21 -6.38 22.52
N LEU A 476 31.23 -7.04 21.92
CA LEU A 476 31.17 -8.50 21.82
C LEU A 476 30.69 -8.89 20.42
N LEU A 477 31.65 -9.31 19.59
CA LEU A 477 31.40 -10.32 18.58
C LEU A 477 31.42 -11.66 19.32
N ASP A 478 30.43 -12.53 19.12
CA ASP A 478 30.68 -13.73 18.30
C ASP A 478 29.41 -14.56 17.99
N GLN A 479 29.58 -15.47 17.04
CA GLN A 479 28.87 -16.75 16.83
C GLN A 479 27.37 -16.78 16.46
N CYS A 480 27.19 -17.21 15.21
CA CYS A 480 26.01 -17.77 14.59
C CYS A 480 25.26 -18.81 15.45
N HIS A 481 23.94 -18.91 15.24
CA HIS A 481 23.32 -20.23 15.15
C HIS A 481 22.22 -20.30 14.09
N LEU A 482 22.51 -21.04 13.02
CA LEU A 482 21.48 -21.62 12.13
C LEU A 482 20.82 -22.80 12.84
N LYS A 483 19.49 -22.89 12.73
CA LYS A 483 18.61 -24.06 12.91
C LYS A 483 17.16 -23.62 12.60
N ALA A 484 16.30 -24.39 11.93
CA ALA A 484 16.49 -25.50 10.98
C ALA A 484 15.14 -25.70 10.27
#